data_AF-A0A523EIS5-F1
#
_entry.id   AF-A0A523EIS5-F1
#
_cell.length_a   1.000
_cell.length_b   1.000
_cell.length_c   1.000
_cell.angle_alpha   90.00
_cell.angle_beta   90.00
_cell.angle_gamma   90.00
#
_symmetry.space_group_name_H-M   'P 1'
#
loop_
_entity.id
_entity.type
_entity.pdbx_description
1 polymer ?
#
loop_
_entity_poly.entity_id
_entity_poly.type
_entity_poly.pdbx_seq_one_letter_code
_entity_poly.pdbx_strand_id
1 'polypeptide(L)'
;MARKKSQEQLAREFGYMWPIFTGLLALVMIAPKWIGFLWWEAKPNAVVPLMSVGLSLFVISLIFRKAWVYFFRFWMHWVSRTMAWVMTHVLLSLFFFLIMSPYVLLLRLFGKRFLDTEWKDGKDSYWLPREAPEYELERYRKQF
;
A
#
# COMPACT_ATOMS: atom_id res chain seq x y z
N MET A 1 -17.76 -16.79 -4.37
CA MET A 1 -16.52 -16.59 -5.16
C MET A 1 -16.56 -15.21 -5.80
N ALA A 2 -15.88 -14.21 -5.24
CA ALA A 2 -15.83 -12.87 -5.82
C ALA A 2 -14.88 -12.89 -7.04
N ARG A 3 -15.41 -12.65 -8.24
CA ARG A 3 -14.65 -12.62 -9.49
C ARG A 3 -13.65 -11.46 -9.41
N LYS A 4 -12.37 -11.75 -9.21
CA LYS A 4 -11.29 -10.74 -9.16
C LYS A 4 -11.30 -10.00 -10.50
N LYS A 5 -11.85 -8.78 -10.53
CA LYS A 5 -11.98 -7.99 -11.76
C LYS A 5 -10.60 -7.81 -12.39
N SER A 6 -10.50 -8.05 -13.70
CA SER A 6 -9.26 -7.88 -14.45
C SER A 6 -8.83 -6.41 -14.42
N GLN A 7 -7.52 -6.12 -14.37
CA GLN A 7 -6.97 -4.76 -14.36
C GLN A 7 -7.49 -3.91 -15.54
N GLU A 8 -7.79 -4.56 -16.67
CA GLU A 8 -8.39 -3.89 -17.82
C GLU A 8 -9.86 -3.54 -17.64
N GLN A 9 -10.61 -4.34 -16.86
CA GLN A 9 -12.01 -4.06 -16.53
C GLN A 9 -12.07 -2.90 -15.54
N LEU A 10 -11.18 -2.89 -14.54
CA LEU A 10 -11.06 -1.76 -13.62
C LEU A 10 -10.66 -0.49 -14.37
N ALA A 11 -9.62 -0.51 -15.22
CA ALA A 11 -9.22 0.65 -16.00
C ALA A 11 -10.33 1.16 -16.94
N ARG A 12 -11.12 0.25 -17.53
CA ARG A 12 -12.29 0.61 -18.35
C ARG A 12 -13.39 1.23 -17.50
N GLU A 13 -13.76 0.63 -16.36
CA GLU A 13 -14.74 1.18 -15.44
C GLU A 13 -14.31 2.55 -14.90
N PHE A 14 -13.06 2.73 -14.48
CA PHE A 14 -12.52 4.03 -14.07
C PHE A 14 -12.60 5.07 -15.21
N GLY A 15 -12.32 4.67 -16.45
CA GLY A 15 -12.43 5.54 -17.62
C GLY A 15 -13.86 5.97 -17.97
N TYR A 16 -14.88 5.18 -17.62
CA TYR A 16 -16.30 5.55 -17.78
C TYR A 16 -16.87 6.26 -16.56
N MET A 17 -16.42 5.91 -15.36
CA MET A 17 -16.94 6.43 -14.10
C MET A 17 -16.47 7.86 -13.85
N TRP A 18 -15.25 8.21 -14.28
CA TRP A 18 -14.71 9.56 -14.05
C TRP A 18 -15.45 10.67 -14.82
N PRO A 19 -15.73 10.54 -16.13
CA PRO A 19 -16.55 11.52 -16.86
C PRO A 19 -17.97 11.68 -16.29
N ILE A 20 -18.57 10.59 -15.81
CA ILE A 20 -19.88 10.59 -15.18
C ILE A 20 -19.81 11.35 -13.85
N PHE A 21 -18.80 11.07 -13.02
CA PHE A 21 -18.59 11.75 -11.74
C PHE A 21 -18.32 13.25 -11.94
N THR A 22 -17.41 13.61 -12.86
CA THR A 22 -17.13 15.03 -13.17
C THR A 22 -18.31 15.73 -13.81
N GLY A 23 -19.09 15.04 -14.65
CA GLY A 23 -20.32 15.56 -15.24
C GLY A 23 -21.41 15.80 -14.20
N LEU A 24 -21.55 14.90 -13.23
CA LEU A 24 -22.49 15.05 -12.12
C LEU A 24 -22.08 16.18 -11.17
N LEU A 25 -20.78 16.31 -10.87
CA LEU A 25 -20.25 17.44 -10.09
C LEU A 25 -20.46 18.77 -10.80
N ALA A 26 -20.25 18.81 -12.12
CA ALA A 26 -20.57 19.98 -12.93
C ALA A 26 -22.08 20.29 -12.89
N LEU A 27 -22.95 19.29 -13.02
CA LEU A 27 -24.40 19.47 -12.93
C LEU A 27 -24.83 19.99 -11.55
N VAL A 28 -24.24 19.47 -10.47
CA VAL A 28 -24.47 19.93 -9.08
C VAL A 28 -23.94 21.34 -8.86
N MET A 29 -22.89 21.77 -9.55
CA MET A 29 -22.42 23.17 -9.51
C MET A 29 -23.28 24.12 -10.36
N ILE A 30 -23.91 23.60 -11.42
CA ILE A 30 -24.76 24.35 -12.34
C ILE A 30 -26.20 24.49 -11.78
N ALA A 31 -26.72 23.48 -11.09
CA ALA A 31 -28.10 23.43 -10.60
C ALA A 31 -28.50 24.56 -9.61
N PRO A 32 -27.67 24.92 -8.60
CA PRO A 32 -27.95 26.04 -7.71
C PRO A 32 -27.98 27.38 -8.45
N LYS A 33 -27.19 27.49 -9.53
CA LYS A 33 -27.13 28.70 -10.36
C LYS A 33 -28.30 28.81 -11.33
N TRP A 34 -28.88 27.71 -11.79
CA TRP A 34 -30.15 27.72 -12.54
C TRP A 34 -31.33 28.16 -11.66
N ILE A 35 -31.38 27.69 -10.41
CA ILE A 35 -32.35 28.13 -9.41
C ILE A 35 -32.13 29.61 -9.04
N GLY A 36 -30.88 30.05 -8.93
CA GLY A 36 -30.54 31.47 -8.77
C GLY A 36 -30.82 32.32 -10.01
N PHE A 37 -30.70 31.78 -11.23
CA PHE A 37 -30.99 32.47 -12.50
C PHE A 37 -32.49 32.74 -12.68
N LEU A 38 -33.36 31.86 -12.17
CA LEU A 38 -34.81 32.13 -12.14
C LEU A 38 -35.23 33.14 -11.07
N TRP A 39 -34.39 33.43 -10.07
CA TRP A 39 -34.75 34.25 -8.90
C TRP A 39 -33.90 35.51 -8.69
N TRP A 40 -32.87 35.76 -9.52
CA TRP A 40 -32.03 36.94 -9.37
C TRP A 40 -31.61 37.52 -10.72
N GLU A 41 -31.97 38.78 -10.97
CA GLU A 41 -31.47 39.57 -12.09
C GLU A 41 -29.95 39.76 -11.96
N ALA A 42 -29.17 38.84 -12.55
CA ALA A 42 -27.72 38.86 -12.48
C ALA A 42 -27.11 39.13 -13.86
N LYS A 43 -26.65 40.37 -14.01
CA LYS A 43 -25.83 40.99 -15.07
C LYS A 43 -25.20 40.01 -16.09
N PRO A 44 -25.48 40.18 -17.40
CA PRO A 44 -25.17 39.22 -18.47
C PRO A 44 -23.68 39.04 -18.80
N ASN A 45 -22.79 39.85 -18.23
CA ASN A 45 -21.37 39.92 -18.59
C ASN A 45 -20.45 38.97 -17.81
N ALA A 46 -20.87 38.44 -16.67
CA ALA A 46 -20.08 37.46 -15.90
C ALA A 46 -20.41 35.99 -16.21
N VAL A 47 -21.56 35.74 -16.83
CA VAL A 47 -22.09 34.38 -17.08
C VAL A 47 -21.39 33.72 -18.27
N VAL A 48 -21.08 34.49 -19.31
CA VAL A 48 -20.45 34.03 -20.56
C VAL A 48 -19.03 33.48 -20.37
N PRO A 49 -18.07 34.18 -19.72
CA PRO A 49 -16.72 33.64 -19.55
C PRO A 49 -16.69 32.38 -18.67
N LEU A 50 -17.59 32.29 -17.68
CA LEU A 50 -17.66 31.13 -16.79
C LEU A 50 -18.22 29.88 -17.51
N MET A 51 -19.17 30.08 -18.43
CA MET A 51 -19.66 29.01 -19.32
C MET A 51 -18.58 28.53 -20.28
N SER A 52 -17.79 29.43 -20.85
CA SER A 52 -16.67 29.07 -21.73
C SER A 52 -15.62 28.23 -21.00
N VAL A 53 -15.32 28.54 -19.73
CA VAL A 53 -14.39 27.74 -18.92
C VAL A 53 -14.97 26.36 -18.60
N GLY A 54 -16.24 26.28 -18.22
CA GLY A 54 -16.91 25.00 -17.95
C GLY A 54 -16.99 24.09 -19.18
N LEU A 55 -17.36 24.64 -20.34
CA LEU A 55 -17.41 23.89 -21.60
C LEU A 55 -16.01 23.46 -22.04
N SER A 56 -15.01 24.34 -21.90
CA SER A 56 -13.62 24.01 -22.25
C SER A 56 -13.07 22.86 -21.39
N LEU A 57 -13.34 22.89 -20.08
CA LEU A 57 -12.97 21.80 -19.16
C LEU A 57 -13.69 20.50 -19.51
N PHE A 58 -14.97 20.56 -19.91
CA PHE A 58 -15.73 19.39 -20.33
C PHE A 58 -15.19 18.77 -21.64
N VAL A 59 -14.90 19.60 -22.63
CA VAL A 59 -14.32 19.17 -23.92
C VAL A 59 -12.91 18.60 -23.72
N ILE A 60 -12.09 19.22 -22.87
CA ILE A 60 -10.78 18.68 -22.44
C ILE A 60 -10.96 17.30 -21.77
N SER A 61 -11.96 17.14 -20.90
CA SER A 61 -12.22 15.84 -20.27
C SER A 61 -12.57 14.73 -21.27
N LEU A 62 -13.21 15.07 -22.41
CA LEU A 62 -13.54 14.10 -23.45
C LEU A 62 -12.33 13.75 -24.32
N ILE A 63 -11.50 14.73 -24.67
CA ILE A 63 -10.31 14.53 -25.50
C ILE A 63 -9.26 13.68 -24.77
N PHE A 64 -9.11 13.86 -23.47
CA PHE A 64 -8.12 13.13 -22.66
C PHE A 64 -8.55 11.72 -22.23
N ARG A 65 -9.65 11.17 -22.78
CA ARG A 65 -10.17 9.84 -22.45
C ARG A 65 -9.14 8.72 -22.60
N LYS A 66 -8.35 8.72 -23.68
CA LYS A 66 -7.26 7.74 -23.86
C LYS A 66 -6.10 8.00 -22.91
N ALA A 67 -5.71 9.27 -22.74
CA ALA A 67 -4.60 9.66 -21.88
C ALA A 67 -4.81 9.20 -20.42
N TRP A 68 -6.04 9.30 -19.91
CA TRP A 68 -6.39 8.83 -18.57
C TRP A 68 -6.22 7.32 -18.38
N VAL A 69 -6.56 6.52 -19.38
CA VAL A 69 -6.37 5.06 -19.32
C VAL A 69 -4.88 4.70 -19.35
N TYR A 70 -4.08 5.38 -20.16
CA TYR A 70 -2.62 5.17 -20.18
C TYR A 70 -1.95 5.63 -18.89
N PHE A 71 -2.35 6.79 -18.36
CA PHE A 71 -1.86 7.30 -17.08
C PHE A 71 -2.22 6.34 -15.94
N PHE A 72 -3.47 5.88 -15.86
CA PHE A 72 -3.88 4.91 -14.85
C PHE A 72 -3.12 3.58 -14.98
N ARG A 73 -2.89 3.07 -16.20
CA ARG A 73 -2.09 1.85 -16.40
C ARG A 73 -0.65 2.04 -15.93
N PHE A 74 -0.03 3.17 -16.26
CA PHE A 74 1.33 3.48 -15.83
C PHE A 74 1.38 3.61 -14.30
N TRP A 75 0.48 4.42 -13.73
CA TRP A 75 0.36 4.64 -12.30
C TRP A 75 0.14 3.34 -11.53
N MET A 76 -0.80 2.51 -11.97
CA MET A 76 -1.11 1.26 -11.29
C MET A 76 0.04 0.26 -11.36
N HIS A 77 0.83 0.25 -12.44
CA HIS A 77 1.98 -0.65 -12.53
C HIS A 77 3.16 -0.16 -11.67
N TRP A 78 3.52 1.12 -11.82
CA TRP A 78 4.68 1.68 -11.14
C TRP A 78 4.42 1.92 -9.65
N VAL A 79 3.35 2.64 -9.32
CA VAL A 79 3.06 3.07 -7.95
C VAL A 79 2.60 1.91 -7.09
N SER A 80 1.76 1.01 -7.60
CA SER A 80 1.35 -0.17 -6.81
C SER A 80 2.54 -1.03 -6.42
N ARG A 81 3.48 -1.24 -7.34
CA ARG A 81 4.65 -2.08 -7.11
C ARG A 81 5.63 -1.44 -6.14
N THR A 82 5.94 -0.16 -6.31
CA THR A 82 6.82 0.57 -5.38
C THR A 82 6.17 0.73 -4.02
N MET A 83 4.89 1.05 -3.94
CA MET A 83 4.19 1.23 -2.67
C MET A 83 4.07 -0.09 -1.91
N ALA A 84 3.78 -1.20 -2.59
CA ALA A 84 3.80 -2.52 -1.97
C ALA A 84 5.20 -2.88 -1.45
N TRP A 85 6.25 -2.63 -2.24
CA TRP A 85 7.63 -2.87 -1.82
C TRP A 85 8.00 -2.04 -0.57
N VAL A 86 7.73 -0.73 -0.60
CA VAL A 86 7.98 0.16 0.54
C VAL A 86 7.22 -0.29 1.77
N MET A 87 5.90 -0.54 1.65
CA MET A 87 5.09 -0.93 2.81
C MET A 87 5.54 -2.24 3.42
N THR A 88 5.87 -3.26 2.61
CA THR A 88 6.39 -4.53 3.15
C THR A 88 7.72 -4.33 3.87
N HIS A 89 8.65 -3.55 3.31
CA HIS A 89 9.95 -3.33 3.94
C HIS A 89 9.86 -2.46 5.19
N VAL A 90 9.02 -1.42 5.17
CA VAL A 90 8.79 -0.55 6.32
C VAL A 90 8.09 -1.33 7.43
N LEU A 91 7.04 -2.07 7.12
CA LEU A 91 6.31 -2.86 8.12
C LEU A 91 7.21 -3.94 8.73
N LEU A 92 8.01 -4.63 7.90
CA LEU A 92 8.93 -5.66 8.37
C LEU A 92 10.07 -5.07 9.20
N SER A 93 10.64 -3.94 8.77
CA SER A 93 11.67 -3.22 9.52
C SER A 93 11.12 -2.75 10.86
N LEU A 94 9.94 -2.13 10.86
CA LEU A 94 9.30 -1.70 12.09
C LEU A 94 9.01 -2.88 13.00
N PHE A 95 8.47 -3.99 12.49
CA PHE A 95 8.25 -5.21 13.27
C PHE A 95 9.57 -5.71 13.90
N PHE A 96 10.65 -5.73 13.13
CA PHE A 96 11.94 -6.19 13.64
C PHE A 96 12.49 -5.26 14.73
N PHE A 97 12.47 -3.95 14.52
CA PHE A 97 13.03 -3.00 15.47
C PHE A 97 12.13 -2.76 16.69
N LEU A 98 10.81 -2.78 16.54
CA LEU A 98 9.86 -2.47 17.62
C LEU A 98 9.45 -3.71 18.42
N ILE A 99 9.47 -4.90 17.82
CA ILE A 99 9.02 -6.13 18.50
C ILE A 99 10.21 -7.05 18.73
N MET A 100 10.92 -7.47 17.68
CA MET A 100 12.01 -8.44 17.83
C MET A 100 13.18 -7.89 18.65
N SER A 101 13.62 -6.66 18.38
CA SER A 101 14.75 -6.07 19.10
C SER A 101 14.51 -5.94 20.61
N PRO A 102 13.41 -5.32 21.09
CA PRO A 102 13.17 -5.27 22.54
C PRO A 102 12.85 -6.65 23.12
N TYR A 103 12.26 -7.56 22.35
CA TYR A 103 12.04 -8.94 22.82
C TYR A 103 13.38 -9.64 23.14
N VAL A 104 14.36 -9.55 22.25
CA VAL A 104 15.71 -10.10 22.48
C VAL A 104 16.42 -9.36 23.62
N LEU A 105 16.24 -8.04 23.70
CA LEU A 105 16.86 -7.21 24.74
C LEU A 105 16.28 -7.53 26.12
N LEU A 106 14.97 -7.77 26.21
CA LEU A 106 14.29 -8.27 27.41
C LEU A 106 14.82 -9.65 27.80
N LEU A 107 14.90 -10.60 26.85
CA LEU A 107 15.47 -11.93 27.12
C LEU A 107 16.90 -11.86 27.65
N ARG A 108 17.71 -10.93 27.11
CA ARG A 108 19.07 -10.66 27.58
C ARG A 108 19.08 -10.06 28.98
N LEU A 109 18.17 -9.13 29.30
CA LEU A 109 18.01 -8.57 30.65
C LEU A 109 17.57 -9.64 31.67
N PHE A 110 16.71 -10.58 31.25
CA PHE A 110 16.31 -11.73 32.07
C PHE A 110 17.37 -12.85 32.13
N GLY A 111 18.57 -12.64 31.58
CA GLY A 111 19.69 -13.57 31.68
C GLY A 111 19.56 -14.83 30.82
N LYS A 112 18.55 -14.94 29.95
CA LYS A 112 18.43 -16.05 29.00
C LYS A 112 19.39 -15.82 27.83
N ARG A 113 20.56 -16.45 27.89
CA ARG A 113 21.54 -16.49 26.80
C ARG A 113 21.46 -17.85 26.13
N PHE A 114 20.97 -17.88 24.90
CA PHE A 114 20.86 -19.13 24.12
C PHE A 114 22.21 -19.68 23.66
N LEU A 115 23.24 -18.84 23.61
CA LEU A 115 24.59 -19.20 23.23
C LEU A 115 25.57 -18.57 24.20
N ASP A 116 26.53 -19.35 24.69
CA ASP A 116 27.65 -18.87 25.49
C ASP A 116 28.55 -18.02 24.59
N THR A 117 28.20 -16.75 24.46
CA THR A 117 28.86 -15.78 23.56
C THR A 117 29.97 -15.00 24.26
N GLU A 118 30.24 -15.31 25.53
CA GLU A 118 31.32 -14.68 26.29
C GLU A 118 32.66 -15.18 25.79
N TRP A 119 33.56 -14.25 25.47
CA TRP A 119 34.87 -14.58 24.96
C TRP A 119 35.77 -15.06 26.10
N LYS A 120 36.08 -16.37 26.12
CA LYS A 120 36.98 -17.04 27.07
C LYS A 120 36.87 -16.53 28.51
N ASP A 121 35.70 -16.69 29.12
CA ASP A 121 35.48 -16.39 30.54
C ASP A 121 36.12 -17.48 31.44
N GLY A 122 37.44 -17.65 31.31
CA GLY A 122 38.23 -18.64 32.07
C GLY A 122 38.04 -20.12 31.68
N LYS A 123 37.29 -20.42 30.61
CA LYS A 123 37.07 -21.80 30.11
C LYS A 123 38.09 -22.15 29.02
N ASP A 124 38.74 -23.31 29.14
CA ASP A 124 39.64 -23.87 28.11
C ASP A 124 38.90 -24.25 26.82
N SER A 125 37.57 -24.44 26.91
CA SER A 125 36.75 -24.96 25.84
C SER A 125 35.29 -24.54 25.99
N TYR A 126 34.65 -24.18 24.87
CA TYR A 126 33.19 -23.97 24.78
C TYR A 126 32.39 -25.28 24.66
N TRP A 127 33.07 -26.42 24.59
CA TRP A 127 32.42 -27.72 24.51
C TRP A 127 31.68 -27.98 25.83
N LEU A 128 30.34 -27.98 25.77
CA LEU A 128 29.49 -28.45 26.86
C LEU A 128 29.78 -29.94 27.10
N PRO A 129 30.15 -30.34 28.33
CA PRO A 129 30.36 -31.75 28.63
C PRO A 129 29.04 -32.50 28.41
N ARG A 130 29.05 -33.42 27.45
CA ARG A 130 27.92 -34.30 27.21
C ARG A 130 28.06 -35.48 28.15
N GLU A 131 27.04 -35.74 28.97
CA GLU A 131 26.94 -37.01 29.69
C GLU A 131 27.00 -38.14 28.66
N ALA A 132 27.92 -39.09 28.87
CA ALA A 132 28.04 -40.25 28.00
C ALA A 132 26.72 -41.02 28.07
N PRO A 133 25.92 -41.06 26.97
CA PRO A 133 24.73 -41.87 26.97
C PRO A 133 25.14 -43.33 27.15
N GLU A 134 24.32 -44.12 27.86
CA GLU A 134 24.48 -45.58 27.89
C GLU A 134 24.68 -46.09 26.46
N TYR A 135 25.70 -46.93 26.30
CA TYR A 135 26.22 -47.36 25.01
C TYR A 135 25.25 -48.37 24.36
N GLU A 136 24.11 -47.89 23.86
CA GLU A 136 23.11 -48.73 23.22
C GLU A 136 23.27 -48.72 21.69
N LEU A 137 23.54 -49.89 21.12
CA LEU A 137 23.60 -50.13 19.67
C LEU A 137 22.30 -49.72 18.94
N GLU A 138 21.15 -49.82 19.62
CA GLU A 138 19.86 -49.39 19.06
C GLU A 138 19.81 -47.89 18.77
N ARG A 139 20.50 -47.06 19.57
CA ARG A 139 20.53 -45.62 19.38
C ARG A 139 21.27 -45.22 18.11
N TYR A 140 22.35 -45.94 17.77
CA TYR A 140 23.10 -45.75 16.53
C TYR A 140 22.26 -46.13 15.30
N ARG A 141 21.36 -47.11 15.42
CA ARG A 141 20.47 -47.53 14.32
C ARG A 141 19.40 -46.48 13.99
N LYS A 142 19.04 -45.59 14.92
CA LYS A 142 18.02 -44.54 14.73
C LYS A 142 18.58 -43.18 14.28
N GLN A 143 19.89 -43.08 14.04
CA GLN A 143 20.56 -41.81 13.68
C GLN A 143 20.58 -41.55 12.16
N PHE A 144 20.37 -42.58 11.34
CA PHE A 144 20.25 -42.51 9.88
C PHE A 144 18.87 -42.97 9.44
#